data_AF-A0A938UBP3-F1
#
_entry.id   AF-A0A938UBP3-F1
#
_cell.length_a   1.000
_cell.length_b   1.000
_cell.length_c   1.000
_cell.angle_alpha   90.00
_cell.angle_beta   90.00
_cell.angle_gamma   90.00
#
_symmetry.space_group_name_H-M   'P 1'
#
loop_
_entity.id
_entity.type
_entity.pdbx_description
1 polymer ?
#
loop_
_entity_poly.entity_id
_entity_poly.type
_entity_poly.pdbx_seq_one_letter_code
_entity_poly.pdbx_strand_id
1 'polypeptide(L)'
;MIQAMINRKPVSVPEGTTILEAARQVQVKIPTLCHHPDLPPTAACGICIVRLEGTKRMLRACCTPIEDGMKIITHDPEIVEVRRTVLELILSNHPNDCLKCGRNQSCELQNLAADFGIREELFEKFIGNIPKDDSTNAFVIEPDKCIHCGRCIEICQEIQGVWALSFLGRGFNSRFAPAAGQKMGDSPCVVCGQCASHCPTGAIFEKDDTLKVWQELQNPDTFCVVQIAPVVRVAIGEAFGMPPGTNTTGKLYTVLRRLGFNAVFDTTFAADVTINEEATEFVERFVHGKGPLPLITSCCPSWVIYLEKQVPDMVDYFSSCKSPQQISGLLTKTYYAEKMGIDLSKIVVVSIMPCTSKKTELSRTEEMFASGYQDVDYSLTTRELARMIKQTGKDFVNLPDSEPDHMLGEYSGAGVIFGTTGGVMEAALRSAYSFITGEKLGTLEFEDIRGLKGVKELSIEIAGRTVNVAVAHGLGNVMSVLNRVRDARAKGEPSPYDFIEVMACPGGCAGGGGQPYGVTDDIRTLRAQGLYRDDRERPLRLSHENPYIQKLYAEFLGEPLSHKAHELLHTHYVKRMSG
;
A
#
# COMPACT_ATOMS: atom_id res chain seq x y z
N MET A 1 29.83 -22.62 3.66
CA MET A 1 28.79 -22.98 4.64
C MET A 1 29.39 -22.87 6.02
N ILE A 2 28.76 -22.09 6.90
CA ILE A 2 29.14 -21.93 8.30
C ILE A 2 28.51 -23.05 9.13
N GLN A 3 29.29 -23.73 9.96
CA GLN A 3 28.81 -24.74 10.91
C GLN A 3 28.80 -24.17 12.32
N ALA A 4 27.63 -24.13 12.95
CA ALA A 4 27.48 -23.57 14.30
C ALA A 4 26.48 -24.40 15.12
N MET A 5 26.29 -24.04 16.39
CA MET A 5 25.28 -24.62 17.27
C MET A 5 24.37 -23.55 17.86
N ILE A 6 23.06 -23.80 17.86
CA ILE A 6 22.06 -22.96 18.54
C ILE A 6 21.29 -23.83 19.52
N ASN A 7 21.40 -23.54 20.82
CA ASN A 7 20.88 -24.39 21.90
C ASN A 7 21.31 -25.87 21.76
N ARG A 8 22.59 -26.09 21.46
CA ARG A 8 23.18 -27.43 21.18
C ARG A 8 22.60 -28.16 19.95
N LYS A 9 21.75 -27.52 19.15
CA LYS A 9 21.35 -28.05 17.84
C LYS A 9 22.33 -27.58 16.77
N PRO A 10 22.89 -28.47 15.94
CA PRO A 10 23.76 -28.06 14.84
C PRO A 10 22.96 -27.28 13.79
N VAL A 11 23.58 -26.27 13.20
CA VAL A 11 23.01 -25.48 12.10
C VAL A 11 24.08 -25.22 11.04
N SER A 12 23.69 -25.32 9.77
CA SER A 12 24.57 -25.13 8.62
C SER A 12 23.97 -24.09 7.69
N VAL A 13 24.56 -22.90 7.63
CA VAL A 13 24.01 -21.75 6.87
C VAL A 13 25.03 -21.14 5.90
N PRO A 14 24.59 -20.37 4.89
CA PRO A 14 25.49 -19.54 4.09
C PRO A 14 26.24 -18.51 4.94
N GLU A 15 27.43 -18.12 4.50
CA GLU A 15 28.19 -17.02 5.12
C GLU A 15 27.38 -15.72 5.05
N GLY A 16 27.48 -14.88 6.09
CA GLY A 16 26.72 -13.64 6.21
C GLY A 16 25.32 -13.79 6.82
N THR A 17 24.81 -15.02 7.00
CA THR A 17 23.53 -15.26 7.68
C THR A 17 23.59 -14.76 9.13
N THR A 18 22.58 -14.02 9.57
CA THR A 18 22.52 -13.54 10.96
C THR A 18 22.19 -14.67 11.95
N ILE A 19 22.56 -14.51 13.22
CA ILE A 19 22.17 -15.45 14.29
C ILE A 19 20.63 -15.59 14.34
N LEU A 20 19.89 -14.49 14.13
CA LEU A 20 18.43 -14.49 14.11
C LEU A 20 17.86 -15.40 13.01
N GLU A 21 18.40 -15.33 11.80
CA GLU A 21 17.96 -16.17 10.67
C GLU A 21 18.38 -17.62 10.85
N ALA A 22 19.62 -17.87 11.30
CA ALA A 22 20.10 -19.21 11.60
C ALA A 22 19.25 -19.90 12.69
N ALA A 23 18.80 -19.16 13.70
CA ALA A 23 17.94 -19.69 14.75
C ALA A 23 16.58 -20.20 14.22
N ARG A 24 16.03 -19.55 13.18
CA ARG A 24 14.77 -19.98 12.56
C ARG A 24 14.90 -21.37 11.93
N GLN A 25 16.05 -21.72 11.34
CA GLN A 25 16.27 -23.02 10.70
C GLN A 25 16.24 -24.19 11.69
N VAL A 26 16.54 -23.94 12.97
CA VAL A 26 16.48 -24.95 14.04
C VAL A 26 15.23 -24.80 14.94
N GLN A 27 14.21 -24.12 14.41
CA GLN A 27 12.91 -23.90 15.05
C GLN A 27 13.01 -23.11 16.37
N VAL A 28 13.95 -22.15 16.44
CA VAL A 28 14.11 -21.26 17.60
C VAL A 28 13.64 -19.86 17.22
N LYS A 29 12.56 -19.41 17.87
CA LYS A 29 12.05 -18.04 17.73
C LYS A 29 12.75 -17.13 18.74
N ILE A 30 13.71 -16.33 18.27
CA ILE A 30 14.28 -15.24 19.07
C ILE A 30 13.32 -14.04 18.97
N PRO A 31 12.86 -13.45 20.09
CA PRO A 31 11.95 -12.31 20.04
C PRO A 31 12.65 -11.07 19.50
N THR A 32 11.89 -10.22 18.81
CA THR A 32 12.37 -8.98 18.19
C THR A 32 11.30 -7.90 18.31
N LEU A 33 11.71 -6.63 18.37
CA LEU A 33 10.77 -5.50 18.43
C LEU A 33 11.16 -4.32 17.54
N CYS A 34 12.44 -4.00 17.35
CA CYS A 34 12.87 -3.00 16.36
C CYS A 34 13.19 -3.60 14.99
N HIS A 35 13.56 -4.88 14.94
CA HIS A 35 13.86 -5.55 13.68
C HIS A 35 12.58 -5.87 12.91
N HIS A 36 12.59 -5.59 11.61
CA HIS A 36 11.54 -5.95 10.65
C HIS A 36 12.23 -6.59 9.44
N PRO A 37 11.69 -7.66 8.82
CA PRO A 37 12.35 -8.36 7.71
C PRO A 37 12.68 -7.45 6.52
N ASP A 38 11.82 -6.47 6.21
CA ASP A 38 12.03 -5.55 5.10
C ASP A 38 13.01 -4.40 5.40
N LEU A 39 13.55 -4.30 6.62
CA LEU A 39 14.37 -3.19 7.05
C LEU A 39 15.75 -3.65 7.54
N PRO A 40 16.81 -2.85 7.30
CA PRO A 40 18.10 -3.09 7.92
C PRO A 40 17.98 -3.21 9.45
N PRO A 41 18.69 -4.15 10.08
CA PRO A 41 18.61 -4.33 11.53
C PRO A 41 19.37 -3.23 12.28
N THR A 42 18.66 -2.49 13.13
CA THR A 42 19.26 -1.40 13.95
C THR A 42 19.80 -1.87 15.31
N ALA A 43 19.38 -3.05 15.77
CA ALA A 43 19.65 -3.57 17.12
C ALA A 43 19.23 -2.66 18.29
N ALA A 44 18.40 -1.65 18.04
CA ALA A 44 18.04 -0.59 18.99
C ALA A 44 17.25 -1.09 20.22
N CYS A 45 16.26 -1.97 20.04
CA CYS A 45 15.36 -2.37 21.12
C CYS A 45 15.98 -3.29 22.17
N GLY A 46 17.05 -4.00 21.81
CA GLY A 46 17.71 -4.96 22.69
C GLY A 46 16.96 -6.24 23.09
N ILE A 47 15.80 -6.53 22.50
CA ILE A 47 15.03 -7.75 22.79
C ILE A 47 15.70 -9.02 22.22
N CYS A 48 16.40 -8.91 21.08
CA CYS A 48 17.01 -10.04 20.36
C CYS A 48 18.33 -10.55 20.97
N ILE A 49 18.55 -10.33 22.26
CA ILE A 49 19.79 -10.73 22.93
C ILE A 49 19.94 -12.25 22.99
N VAL A 50 21.16 -12.71 22.77
CA VAL A 50 21.59 -14.11 22.88
C VAL A 50 22.97 -14.16 23.50
N ARG A 51 23.40 -15.31 24.03
CA ARG A 51 24.70 -15.48 24.65
C ARG A 51 25.61 -16.39 23.83
N LEU A 52 26.87 -16.02 23.72
CA LEU A 52 27.91 -16.93 23.22
C LEU A 52 28.34 -17.87 24.34
N GLU A 53 28.09 -19.17 24.16
CA GLU A 53 28.39 -20.22 25.14
C GLU A 53 29.87 -20.19 25.55
N GLY A 54 30.14 -20.43 26.84
CA GLY A 54 31.49 -20.35 27.41
C GLY A 54 31.97 -18.93 27.72
N THR A 55 31.17 -17.89 27.42
CA THR A 55 31.50 -16.49 27.71
C THR A 55 30.34 -15.75 28.39
N LYS A 56 30.63 -14.58 28.98
CA LYS A 56 29.59 -13.63 29.45
C LYS A 56 29.10 -12.69 28.34
N ARG A 57 29.56 -12.86 27.10
CA ARG A 57 29.24 -11.94 26.00
C ARG A 57 27.81 -12.17 25.52
N MET A 58 26.99 -11.13 25.64
CA MET A 58 25.67 -11.08 25.00
C MET A 58 25.77 -10.37 23.65
N LEU A 59 25.14 -10.95 22.63
CA LEU A 59 25.12 -10.49 21.25
C LEU A 59 23.70 -10.09 20.83
N ARG A 60 23.58 -9.23 19.83
CA ARG A 60 22.30 -8.85 19.23
C ARG A 60 22.05 -9.73 18.02
N ALA A 61 21.14 -10.71 18.12
CA ALA A 61 20.99 -11.73 17.10
C ALA A 61 20.59 -11.18 15.72
N CYS A 62 19.86 -10.06 15.66
CA CYS A 62 19.35 -9.51 14.41
C CYS A 62 20.41 -8.89 13.50
N CYS A 63 21.59 -8.52 14.01
CA CYS A 63 22.64 -7.85 13.24
C CYS A 63 24.01 -8.50 13.39
N THR A 64 24.10 -9.63 14.10
CA THR A 64 25.36 -10.35 14.28
C THR A 64 25.37 -11.54 13.32
N PRO A 65 26.28 -11.58 12.33
CA PRO A 65 26.50 -12.78 11.51
C PRO A 65 26.91 -13.96 12.39
N ILE A 66 26.43 -15.16 12.06
CA ILE A 66 26.89 -16.39 12.71
C ILE A 66 28.22 -16.82 12.07
N GLU A 67 29.22 -17.14 12.91
CA GLU A 67 30.55 -17.57 12.46
C GLU A 67 30.77 -19.06 12.76
N ASP A 68 31.76 -19.65 12.10
CA ASP A 68 32.07 -21.06 12.24
C ASP A 68 32.50 -21.41 13.67
N GLY A 69 31.97 -22.51 14.18
CA GLY A 69 32.20 -22.96 15.56
C GLY A 69 31.45 -22.17 16.63
N MET A 70 30.69 -21.12 16.29
CA MET A 70 29.87 -20.41 17.29
C MET A 70 28.86 -21.34 17.95
N LYS A 71 28.71 -21.19 19.27
CA LYS A 71 27.70 -21.89 20.06
C LYS A 71 26.84 -20.86 20.78
N ILE A 72 25.58 -20.75 20.38
CA ILE A 72 24.67 -19.70 20.82
C ILE A 72 23.62 -20.28 21.77
N ILE A 73 23.46 -19.63 22.93
CA ILE A 73 22.36 -19.84 23.87
C ILE A 73 21.35 -18.73 23.65
N THR A 74 20.09 -19.11 23.39
CA THR A 74 19.02 -18.16 23.06
C THR A 74 18.04 -17.90 24.20
N HIS A 75 18.10 -18.76 25.23
CA HIS A 75 17.30 -18.69 26.45
C HIS A 75 18.08 -19.28 27.62
N ASP A 76 18.09 -18.54 28.72
CA ASP A 76 18.51 -18.95 30.06
C ASP A 76 17.89 -17.95 31.06
N PRO A 77 17.91 -18.21 32.38
CA PRO A 77 17.28 -17.31 33.36
C PRO A 77 17.73 -15.86 33.24
N GLU A 78 19.02 -15.61 33.00
CA GLU A 78 19.58 -14.26 32.89
C GLU A 78 19.17 -13.59 31.56
N ILE A 79 19.13 -14.31 30.42
CA ILE A 79 18.62 -13.77 29.15
C ILE A 79 17.15 -13.36 29.29
N VAL A 80 16.34 -14.18 29.96
CA VAL A 80 14.92 -13.90 30.18
C VAL A 80 14.74 -12.67 31.06
N GLU A 81 15.50 -12.58 32.15
CA GLU A 81 15.51 -11.43 33.05
C GLU A 81 15.88 -10.14 32.31
N VAL A 82 16.96 -10.15 31.52
CA VAL A 82 17.37 -8.96 30.75
C VAL A 82 16.28 -8.53 29.76
N ARG A 83 15.68 -9.47 29.02
CA ARG A 83 14.58 -9.14 28.09
C ARG A 83 13.37 -8.57 28.82
N ARG A 84 13.04 -9.12 29.99
CA ARG A 84 11.94 -8.63 30.83
C ARG A 84 12.22 -7.19 31.30
N THR A 85 13.41 -6.92 31.84
CA THR A 85 13.82 -5.57 32.26
C THR A 85 13.75 -4.57 31.11
N VAL A 86 14.20 -4.95 29.92
CA VAL A 86 14.11 -4.09 28.72
C VAL A 86 12.65 -3.76 28.37
N LEU A 87 11.75 -4.74 28.41
CA LEU A 87 10.32 -4.52 28.16
C LEU A 87 9.69 -3.63 29.23
N GLU A 88 10.00 -3.85 30.51
CA GLU A 88 9.51 -3.03 31.62
C GLU A 88 10.01 -1.57 31.50
N LEU A 89 11.25 -1.35 31.06
CA LEU A 89 11.77 -0.02 30.76
C LEU A 89 11.03 0.64 29.58
N ILE A 90 10.76 -0.10 28.51
CA ILE A 90 9.95 0.41 27.38
C ILE A 90 8.55 0.81 27.86
N LEU A 91 7.92 -0.04 28.69
CA LEU A 91 6.58 0.20 29.23
C LEU A 91 6.53 1.37 30.22
N SER A 92 7.65 1.71 30.88
CA SER A 92 7.75 2.88 31.76
C SER A 92 7.63 4.21 31.00
N ASN A 93 7.95 4.23 29.69
CA ASN A 93 7.83 5.38 28.81
C ASN A 93 6.65 5.23 27.82
N HIS A 94 5.65 4.42 28.16
CA HIS A 94 4.49 4.15 27.31
C HIS A 94 3.19 4.22 28.13
N PRO A 95 2.09 4.80 27.60
CA PRO A 95 0.86 5.04 28.38
C PRO A 95 0.12 3.76 28.80
N ASN A 96 0.26 2.68 28.04
CA ASN A 96 -0.36 1.37 28.30
C ASN A 96 -1.91 1.41 28.31
N ASP A 97 -2.49 2.33 27.55
CA ASP A 97 -3.93 2.57 27.36
C ASP A 97 -4.55 1.63 26.30
N CYS A 98 -4.18 0.35 26.31
CA CYS A 98 -4.43 -0.61 25.22
C CYS A 98 -5.89 -0.68 24.76
N LEU A 99 -6.87 -0.54 25.67
CA LEU A 99 -8.30 -0.61 25.35
C LEU A 99 -8.81 0.54 24.50
N LYS A 100 -8.10 1.68 24.47
CA LYS A 100 -8.43 2.86 23.65
C LYS A 100 -7.59 2.95 22.39
N CYS A 101 -6.58 2.09 22.25
CA CYS A 101 -5.60 2.15 21.19
C CYS A 101 -6.08 1.42 19.93
N GLY A 102 -5.93 2.06 18.75
CA GLY A 102 -6.27 1.44 17.46
C GLY A 102 -5.45 0.19 17.11
N ARG A 103 -4.36 -0.07 17.85
CA ARG A 103 -3.51 -1.26 17.73
C ARG A 103 -3.80 -2.36 18.74
N ASN A 104 -4.89 -2.25 19.50
CA ASN A 104 -5.30 -3.33 20.40
C ASN A 104 -5.40 -4.66 19.62
N GLN A 105 -4.88 -5.75 20.20
CA GLN A 105 -4.79 -7.09 19.60
C GLN A 105 -3.90 -7.22 18.34
N SER A 106 -3.21 -6.14 17.93
CA SER A 106 -2.29 -6.14 16.78
C SER A 106 -0.97 -5.39 17.09
N CYS A 107 -0.69 -5.19 18.38
CA CYS A 107 0.49 -4.50 18.88
C CYS A 107 1.58 -5.51 19.24
N GLU A 108 2.78 -5.37 18.65
CA GLU A 108 3.90 -6.27 18.92
C GLU A 108 4.42 -6.10 20.36
N LEU A 109 4.38 -4.88 20.91
CA LEU A 109 4.74 -4.63 22.31
C LEU A 109 3.76 -5.32 23.27
N GLN A 110 2.46 -5.26 22.98
CA GLN A 110 1.43 -5.93 23.78
C GLN A 110 1.66 -7.45 23.79
N ASN A 111 1.98 -8.04 22.63
CA ASN A 111 2.29 -9.46 22.52
C ASN A 111 3.53 -9.84 23.33
N LEU A 112 4.63 -9.07 23.24
CA LEU A 112 5.83 -9.34 24.03
C LEU A 112 5.60 -9.19 25.53
N ALA A 113 4.85 -8.18 25.97
CA ALA A 113 4.50 -8.03 27.38
C ALA A 113 3.66 -9.22 27.90
N ALA A 114 2.77 -9.75 27.05
CA ALA A 114 2.00 -10.95 27.35
C ALA A 114 2.90 -12.20 27.47
N ASP A 115 3.77 -12.42 26.48
CA ASP A 115 4.70 -13.56 26.38
C ASP A 115 5.68 -13.62 27.57
N PHE A 116 6.16 -12.46 28.05
CA PHE A 116 7.08 -12.36 29.19
C PHE A 116 6.39 -12.27 30.56
N GLY A 117 5.06 -12.39 30.60
CA GLY A 117 4.30 -12.37 31.86
C GLY A 117 4.43 -11.05 32.62
N ILE A 118 4.54 -9.92 31.92
CA ILE A 118 4.57 -8.60 32.56
C ILE A 118 3.13 -8.24 32.92
N ARG A 119 2.86 -8.10 34.22
CA ARG A 119 1.51 -7.84 34.78
C ARG A 119 1.48 -6.62 35.70
N GLU A 120 2.65 -6.13 36.09
CA GLU A 120 2.85 -5.02 37.01
C GLU A 120 3.86 -4.05 36.41
N GLU A 121 3.72 -2.77 36.72
CA GLU A 121 4.63 -1.70 36.32
C GLU A 121 5.56 -1.40 37.49
N LEU A 122 6.80 -1.92 37.44
CA LEU A 122 7.76 -1.81 38.54
C LEU A 122 8.59 -0.51 38.50
N PHE A 123 8.72 0.09 37.32
CA PHE A 123 9.43 1.35 37.13
C PHE A 123 8.45 2.53 37.20
N GLU A 124 8.95 3.66 37.71
CA GLU A 124 8.23 4.93 37.64
C GLU A 124 7.93 5.29 36.17
N LYS A 125 6.70 5.74 35.91
CA LYS A 125 6.27 6.14 34.58
C LYS A 125 6.79 7.53 34.22
N PHE A 126 7.42 7.64 33.06
CA PHE A 126 7.87 8.89 32.47
C PHE A 126 7.23 9.03 31.10
N ILE A 127 6.08 9.70 31.00
CA ILE A 127 5.38 9.90 29.72
C ILE A 127 5.54 11.37 29.30
N GLY A 128 5.89 11.59 28.03
CA GLY A 128 6.20 12.91 27.49
C GLY A 128 5.02 13.89 27.42
N ASN A 129 3.78 13.38 27.37
CA ASN A 129 2.55 14.16 27.14
C ASN A 129 2.64 15.01 25.86
N ILE A 130 3.17 14.42 24.80
CA ILE A 130 3.37 15.08 23.52
C ILE A 130 2.05 15.07 22.74
N PRO A 131 1.55 16.23 22.26
CA PRO A 131 0.31 16.28 21.49
C PRO A 131 0.35 15.36 20.27
N LYS A 132 -0.77 14.69 19.99
CA LYS A 132 -0.96 13.95 18.75
C LYS A 132 -0.91 14.89 17.55
N ASP A 133 -0.47 14.36 16.41
CA ASP A 133 -0.51 15.03 15.11
C ASP A 133 -1.50 14.31 14.20
N ASP A 134 -2.62 14.98 13.94
CA ASP A 134 -3.70 14.58 13.03
C ASP A 134 -3.86 15.55 11.85
N SER A 135 -2.79 16.28 11.51
CA SER A 135 -2.74 17.25 10.41
C SER A 135 -2.95 16.64 9.02
N THR A 136 -2.76 15.33 8.87
CA THR A 136 -3.05 14.62 7.62
C THR A 136 -4.42 13.97 7.66
N ASN A 137 -5.01 13.75 6.48
CA ASN A 137 -6.22 12.93 6.34
C ASN A 137 -5.91 11.42 6.21
N ALA A 138 -4.64 11.03 6.14
CA ALA A 138 -4.23 9.66 5.86
C ALA A 138 -3.96 8.84 7.14
N PHE A 139 -3.26 9.42 8.11
CA PHE A 139 -2.86 8.76 9.36
C PHE A 139 -2.66 9.75 10.49
N VAL A 140 -2.67 9.22 11.72
CA VAL A 140 -2.46 9.95 12.97
C VAL A 140 -1.13 9.50 13.59
N ILE A 141 -0.42 10.45 14.18
CA ILE A 141 0.79 10.21 14.95
C ILE A 141 0.51 10.48 16.43
N GLU A 142 0.79 9.51 17.29
CA GLU A 142 0.71 9.62 18.75
C GLU A 142 2.10 9.40 19.36
N PRO A 143 2.86 10.48 19.62
CA PRO A 143 4.27 10.34 19.97
C PRO A 143 4.52 9.58 21.28
N ASP A 144 3.63 9.72 22.26
CA ASP A 144 3.71 9.03 23.56
C ASP A 144 3.61 7.50 23.45
N LYS A 145 3.14 6.96 22.31
CA LYS A 145 3.08 5.51 22.06
C LYS A 145 4.34 4.97 21.38
N CYS A 146 5.35 5.81 21.15
CA CYS A 146 6.58 5.41 20.48
C CYS A 146 7.58 4.77 21.42
N ILE A 147 8.20 3.71 20.93
CA ILE A 147 9.23 2.94 21.63
C ILE A 147 10.63 3.21 21.06
N HIS A 148 10.79 4.28 20.27
CA HIS A 148 12.05 4.67 19.62
C HIS A 148 12.71 3.55 18.79
N CYS A 149 11.91 2.69 18.17
CA CYS A 149 12.44 1.54 17.41
C CYS A 149 13.10 1.91 16.07
N GLY A 150 12.79 3.09 15.53
CA GLY A 150 13.34 3.58 14.26
C GLY A 150 12.68 3.02 12.99
N ARG A 151 11.84 1.97 13.06
CA ARG A 151 11.25 1.33 11.87
C ARG A 151 10.54 2.30 10.92
N CYS A 152 9.77 3.25 11.47
CA CYS A 152 9.05 4.25 10.69
C CYS A 152 9.96 5.28 10.01
N ILE A 153 11.14 5.53 10.57
CA ILE A 153 12.15 6.43 10.02
C ILE A 153 12.91 5.72 8.91
N GLU A 154 13.41 4.51 9.18
CA GLU A 154 14.14 3.68 8.21
C GLU A 154 13.33 3.43 6.93
N ILE A 155 12.05 3.02 7.06
CA ILE A 155 11.19 2.82 5.89
C ILE A 155 10.96 4.13 5.09
N CYS A 156 10.93 5.29 5.77
CA CYS A 156 10.67 6.58 5.15
C CYS A 156 11.93 7.17 4.46
N GLN A 157 13.11 6.91 5.03
CA GLN A 157 14.39 7.42 4.54
C GLN A 157 15.01 6.46 3.52
N GLU A 158 15.28 5.22 3.91
CA GLU A 158 16.08 4.28 3.11
C GLU A 158 15.26 3.62 2.00
N ILE A 159 14.00 3.27 2.27
CA ILE A 159 13.16 2.54 1.29
C ILE A 159 12.33 3.51 0.43
N GLN A 160 11.76 4.53 1.04
CA GLN A 160 10.94 5.52 0.32
C GLN A 160 11.77 6.70 -0.21
N GLY A 161 12.93 7.04 0.35
CA GLY A 161 13.68 8.21 -0.09
C GLY A 161 12.96 9.54 0.13
N VAL A 162 11.97 9.61 1.03
CA VAL A 162 11.13 10.80 1.26
C VAL A 162 11.67 11.67 2.40
N TRP A 163 12.34 11.08 3.38
CA TRP A 163 12.98 11.80 4.49
C TRP A 163 12.04 12.71 5.31
N ALA A 164 10.76 12.35 5.39
CA ALA A 164 9.77 13.14 6.14
C ALA A 164 9.87 12.97 7.66
N LEU A 165 10.43 11.86 8.14
CA LEU A 165 10.52 11.52 9.56
C LEU A 165 11.98 11.45 10.03
N SER A 166 12.25 11.92 11.25
CA SER A 166 13.56 11.80 11.91
C SER A 166 13.43 11.76 13.43
N PHE A 167 14.49 11.35 14.13
CA PHE A 167 14.62 11.62 15.57
C PHE A 167 15.11 13.05 15.78
N LEU A 168 14.40 13.80 16.63
CA LEU A 168 14.76 15.14 17.06
C LEU A 168 15.05 15.14 18.56
N GLY A 169 15.92 16.04 19.01
CA GLY A 169 16.31 16.14 20.43
C GLY A 169 17.36 15.11 20.84
N ARG A 170 17.62 15.02 22.15
CA ARG A 170 18.60 14.10 22.76
C ARG A 170 18.14 13.67 24.15
N GLY A 171 18.59 12.50 24.61
CA GLY A 171 18.24 11.96 25.92
C GLY A 171 16.72 11.81 26.08
N PHE A 172 16.19 12.23 27.23
CA PHE A 172 14.75 12.23 27.52
C PHE A 172 13.92 13.10 26.58
N ASN A 173 14.54 14.08 25.90
CA ASN A 173 13.86 14.95 24.93
C ASN A 173 13.88 14.38 23.50
N SER A 174 14.47 13.19 23.31
CA SER A 174 14.43 12.51 22.02
C SER A 174 12.98 12.17 21.67
N ARG A 175 12.56 12.49 20.44
CA ARG A 175 11.24 12.14 19.91
C ARG A 175 11.36 11.86 18.43
N PHE A 176 10.54 10.95 17.90
CA PHE A 176 10.35 10.91 16.46
C PHE A 176 9.36 12.02 16.09
N ALA A 177 9.65 12.75 15.03
CA ALA A 177 8.82 13.85 14.56
C ALA A 177 9.05 14.06 13.06
N PRO A 178 8.14 14.80 12.39
CA PRO A 178 8.42 15.31 11.07
C PRO A 178 9.69 16.19 11.06
N ALA A 179 10.35 16.25 9.91
CA ALA A 179 11.53 17.08 9.72
C ALA A 179 11.30 18.53 10.22
N ALA A 180 12.32 19.13 10.83
CA ALA A 180 12.26 20.46 11.47
C ALA A 180 11.20 20.62 12.59
N GLY A 181 10.58 19.54 13.07
CA GLY A 181 9.57 19.58 14.13
C GLY A 181 8.23 20.16 13.71
N GLN A 182 7.97 20.20 12.40
CA GLN A 182 6.69 20.64 11.82
C GLN A 182 5.58 19.60 12.04
N LYS A 183 4.36 19.94 11.64
CA LYS A 183 3.28 18.95 11.49
C LYS A 183 3.52 18.11 10.24
N MET A 184 3.01 16.89 10.24
CA MET A 184 3.20 15.94 9.14
C MET A 184 2.62 16.45 7.82
N GLY A 185 1.47 17.15 7.86
CA GLY A 185 0.82 17.75 6.69
C GLY A 185 1.69 18.80 5.98
N ASP A 186 2.53 19.51 6.74
CA ASP A 186 3.41 20.58 6.23
C ASP A 186 4.79 20.05 5.81
N SER A 187 5.10 18.80 6.16
CA SER A 187 6.39 18.19 5.87
C SER A 187 6.53 17.68 4.41
N PRO A 188 7.73 17.20 4.00
CA PRO A 188 7.94 16.51 2.72
C PRO A 188 7.12 15.22 2.53
N CYS A 189 6.36 14.78 3.54
CA CYS A 189 5.55 13.58 3.49
C CYS A 189 4.62 13.51 2.27
N VAL A 190 4.53 12.31 1.71
CA VAL A 190 3.68 11.92 0.58
C VAL A 190 2.50 11.05 1.01
N VAL A 191 2.27 10.95 2.31
CA VAL A 191 1.16 10.25 2.98
C VAL A 191 0.93 8.77 2.60
N CYS A 192 1.99 8.07 2.16
CA CYS A 192 1.91 6.67 1.72
C CYS A 192 1.59 5.65 2.83
N GLY A 193 1.75 6.04 4.10
CA GLY A 193 1.40 5.21 5.26
C GLY A 193 2.35 4.05 5.54
N GLN A 194 3.50 3.97 4.86
CA GLN A 194 4.51 2.93 5.13
C GLN A 194 5.07 3.02 6.56
N CYS A 195 5.17 4.23 7.11
CA CYS A 195 5.53 4.43 8.51
C CYS A 195 4.49 3.83 9.48
N ALA A 196 3.20 3.92 9.14
CA ALA A 196 2.11 3.33 9.93
C ALA A 196 2.09 1.80 9.83
N SER A 197 2.32 1.23 8.65
CA SER A 197 2.33 -0.22 8.45
C SER A 197 3.48 -0.94 9.16
N HIS A 198 4.63 -0.25 9.34
CA HIS A 198 5.83 -0.79 9.99
C HIS A 198 5.94 -0.44 11.49
N CYS A 199 5.03 0.38 12.02
CA CYS A 199 5.03 0.71 13.43
C CYS A 199 4.68 -0.56 14.25
N PRO A 200 5.44 -0.94 15.30
CA PRO A 200 5.11 -2.09 16.15
C PRO A 200 4.02 -1.78 17.19
N THR A 201 3.71 -0.50 17.39
CA THR A 201 2.79 0.00 18.45
C THR A 201 1.76 0.96 17.86
N GLY A 202 0.98 1.62 18.73
CA GLY A 202 0.01 2.66 18.35
C GLY A 202 0.60 4.04 18.06
N ALA A 203 1.90 4.16 17.80
CA ALA A 203 2.52 5.48 17.60
C ALA A 203 2.17 6.12 16.24
N ILE A 204 1.90 5.30 15.21
CA ILE A 204 1.44 5.77 13.90
C ILE A 204 0.39 4.76 13.40
N PHE A 205 -0.80 5.23 13.07
CA PHE A 205 -1.91 4.40 12.59
C PHE A 205 -2.82 5.19 11.64
N GLU A 206 -3.64 4.51 10.84
CA GLU A 206 -4.55 5.17 9.90
C GLU A 206 -5.57 6.06 10.60
N LYS A 207 -6.00 7.12 9.91
CA LYS A 207 -7.11 7.95 10.39
C LYS A 207 -8.40 7.16 10.19
N ASP A 208 -9.12 6.89 11.29
CA ASP A 208 -10.30 6.04 11.28
C ASP A 208 -11.55 6.86 10.93
N ASP A 209 -12.20 6.53 9.81
CA ASP A 209 -13.47 7.12 9.37
C ASP A 209 -14.66 6.15 9.48
N THR A 210 -14.49 4.98 10.11
CA THR A 210 -15.54 3.96 10.21
C THR A 210 -16.79 4.46 10.91
N LEU A 211 -16.64 5.32 11.94
CA LEU A 211 -17.79 5.90 12.64
C LEU A 211 -18.64 6.78 11.71
N LYS A 212 -18.00 7.56 10.83
CA LYS A 212 -18.71 8.41 9.86
C LYS A 212 -19.46 7.55 8.85
N VAL A 213 -18.82 6.50 8.35
CA VAL A 213 -19.48 5.56 7.42
C VAL A 213 -20.65 4.83 8.09
N TRP A 214 -20.53 4.45 9.36
CA TRP A 214 -21.66 3.89 10.11
C TRP A 214 -22.84 4.86 10.24
N GLN A 215 -22.56 6.16 10.43
CA GLN A 215 -23.62 7.17 10.48
C GLN A 215 -24.35 7.28 9.14
N GLU A 216 -23.64 7.25 8.02
CA GLU A 216 -24.26 7.26 6.68
C GLU A 216 -25.06 5.99 6.40
N LEU A 217 -24.53 4.82 6.77
CA LEU A 217 -25.26 3.55 6.63
C LEU A 217 -26.53 3.46 7.48
N GLN A 218 -26.59 4.24 8.57
CA GLN A 218 -27.78 4.34 9.44
C GLN A 218 -28.74 5.44 9.01
N ASN A 219 -28.33 6.32 8.09
CA ASN A 219 -29.15 7.42 7.61
C ASN A 219 -30.13 6.91 6.53
N PRO A 220 -31.45 6.91 6.78
CA PRO A 220 -32.43 6.43 5.80
C PRO A 220 -32.55 7.33 4.57
N ASP A 221 -32.06 8.57 4.64
CA ASP A 221 -32.08 9.52 3.51
C ASP A 221 -30.86 9.38 2.59
N THR A 222 -29.84 8.62 3.00
CA THR A 222 -28.62 8.39 2.24
C THR A 222 -28.74 7.12 1.37
N PHE A 223 -28.33 7.22 0.11
CA PHE A 223 -28.06 6.08 -0.76
C PHE A 223 -26.56 5.77 -0.74
N CYS A 224 -26.16 4.83 0.12
CA CYS A 224 -24.77 4.46 0.32
C CYS A 224 -24.29 3.45 -0.73
N VAL A 225 -23.27 3.83 -1.50
CA VAL A 225 -22.59 2.98 -2.47
C VAL A 225 -21.18 2.66 -1.97
N VAL A 226 -20.72 1.43 -2.18
CA VAL A 226 -19.33 1.04 -1.87
C VAL A 226 -18.60 0.51 -3.10
N GLN A 227 -17.32 0.84 -3.22
CA GLN A 227 -16.41 0.26 -4.20
C GLN A 227 -15.19 -0.39 -3.51
N ILE A 228 -14.70 -1.52 -4.01
CA ILE A 228 -13.53 -2.22 -3.46
C ILE A 228 -12.33 -2.20 -4.40
N ALA A 229 -11.15 -1.85 -3.89
CA ALA A 229 -9.91 -1.92 -4.65
C ALA A 229 -9.45 -3.36 -4.92
N PRO A 230 -8.70 -3.61 -6.01
CA PRO A 230 -8.30 -4.96 -6.41
C PRO A 230 -7.67 -5.78 -5.29
N VAL A 231 -6.73 -5.22 -4.54
CA VAL A 231 -5.96 -5.97 -3.52
C VAL A 231 -6.77 -6.32 -2.28
N VAL A 232 -7.86 -5.59 -1.97
CA VAL A 232 -8.64 -5.82 -0.75
C VAL A 232 -9.14 -7.26 -0.71
N ARG A 233 -9.55 -7.80 -1.87
CA ARG A 233 -10.06 -9.17 -2.04
C ARG A 233 -9.07 -10.27 -1.68
N VAL A 234 -7.77 -10.01 -1.71
CA VAL A 234 -6.72 -11.00 -1.42
C VAL A 234 -6.01 -10.76 -0.08
N ALA A 235 -6.33 -9.67 0.61
CA ALA A 235 -5.67 -9.27 1.85
C ALA A 235 -6.61 -9.26 3.06
N ILE A 236 -7.89 -8.93 2.88
CA ILE A 236 -8.80 -8.78 4.04
C ILE A 236 -8.98 -10.06 4.86
N GLY A 237 -8.92 -11.22 4.19
CA GLY A 237 -9.05 -12.53 4.84
C GLY A 237 -8.02 -12.76 5.95
N GLU A 238 -6.84 -12.12 5.88
CA GLU A 238 -5.80 -12.21 6.91
C GLU A 238 -6.30 -11.75 8.28
N ALA A 239 -7.17 -10.73 8.32
CA ALA A 239 -7.77 -10.23 9.56
C ALA A 239 -8.75 -11.22 10.21
N PHE A 240 -9.12 -12.28 9.49
CA PHE A 240 -10.02 -13.36 9.88
C PHE A 240 -9.31 -14.73 9.89
N GLY A 241 -7.97 -14.75 9.86
CA GLY A 241 -7.17 -15.96 9.95
C GLY A 241 -7.00 -16.75 8.65
N MET A 242 -7.44 -16.21 7.51
CA MET A 242 -7.23 -16.84 6.20
C MET A 242 -5.80 -16.59 5.72
N PRO A 243 -5.18 -17.50 4.94
CA PRO A 243 -3.87 -17.28 4.36
C PRO A 243 -3.81 -16.03 3.45
N PRO A 244 -2.71 -15.26 3.45
CA PRO A 244 -2.50 -14.16 2.50
C PRO A 244 -2.64 -14.64 1.05
N GLY A 245 -3.25 -13.83 0.18
CA GLY A 245 -3.47 -14.20 -1.22
C GLY A 245 -4.77 -14.97 -1.47
N THR A 246 -5.52 -15.36 -0.44
CA THR A 246 -6.81 -16.04 -0.60
C THR A 246 -7.84 -15.09 -1.20
N ASN A 247 -8.45 -15.46 -2.33
CA ASN A 247 -9.49 -14.65 -2.97
C ASN A 247 -10.80 -14.70 -2.15
N THR A 248 -11.27 -13.54 -1.71
CA THR A 248 -12.49 -13.36 -0.90
C THR A 248 -13.53 -12.46 -1.58
N THR A 249 -13.43 -12.28 -2.90
CA THR A 249 -14.26 -11.34 -3.68
C THR A 249 -15.77 -11.54 -3.43
N GLY A 250 -16.29 -12.75 -3.61
CA GLY A 250 -17.73 -13.00 -3.40
C GLY A 250 -18.19 -12.79 -1.96
N LYS A 251 -17.33 -13.10 -0.98
CA LYS A 251 -17.60 -12.87 0.46
C LYS A 251 -17.63 -11.39 0.80
N LEU A 252 -16.75 -10.60 0.18
CA LEU A 252 -16.75 -9.14 0.29
C LEU A 252 -18.06 -8.55 -0.23
N TYR A 253 -18.53 -8.96 -1.40
CA TYR A 253 -19.82 -8.47 -1.91
C TYR A 253 -20.98 -8.82 -0.97
N THR A 254 -20.99 -10.04 -0.45
CA THR A 254 -22.00 -10.49 0.52
C THR A 254 -21.95 -9.69 1.81
N VAL A 255 -20.77 -9.47 2.38
CA VAL A 255 -20.66 -8.77 3.68
C VAL A 255 -20.98 -7.29 3.53
N LEU A 256 -20.60 -6.66 2.43
CA LEU A 256 -20.88 -5.24 2.17
C LEU A 256 -22.39 -4.99 2.05
N ARG A 257 -23.13 -5.82 1.32
CA ARG A 257 -24.60 -5.74 1.32
C ARG A 257 -25.18 -5.94 2.71
N ARG A 258 -24.65 -6.89 3.47
CA ARG A 258 -25.10 -7.17 4.86
C ARG A 258 -24.68 -6.09 5.87
N LEU A 259 -23.76 -5.19 5.53
CA LEU A 259 -23.42 -4.01 6.33
C LEU A 259 -24.43 -2.88 6.13
N GLY A 260 -25.20 -2.90 5.03
CA GLY A 260 -26.25 -1.92 4.74
C GLY A 260 -26.00 -1.07 3.48
N PHE A 261 -24.94 -1.34 2.70
CA PHE A 261 -24.73 -0.63 1.44
C PHE A 261 -25.83 -0.95 0.43
N ASN A 262 -26.36 0.09 -0.24
CA ASN A 262 -27.43 0.00 -1.23
C ASN A 262 -26.94 -0.54 -2.57
N ALA A 263 -25.69 -0.23 -2.94
CA ALA A 263 -25.01 -0.78 -4.10
C ALA A 263 -23.54 -1.11 -3.80
N VAL A 264 -23.06 -2.21 -4.36
CA VAL A 264 -21.71 -2.75 -4.18
C VAL A 264 -21.04 -2.89 -5.54
N PHE A 265 -20.13 -1.98 -5.81
CA PHE A 265 -19.32 -1.94 -7.02
C PHE A 265 -17.89 -2.38 -6.77
N ASP A 266 -17.12 -2.43 -7.85
CA ASP A 266 -15.73 -2.85 -7.83
C ASP A 266 -14.86 -1.80 -8.49
N THR A 267 -13.87 -1.27 -7.76
CA THR A 267 -12.92 -0.29 -8.33
C THR A 267 -12.15 -0.91 -9.49
N THR A 268 -12.07 -2.24 -9.58
CA THR A 268 -11.46 -2.95 -10.70
C THR A 268 -12.20 -2.68 -12.03
N PHE A 269 -13.51 -2.40 -12.03
CA PHE A 269 -14.21 -1.90 -13.22
C PHE A 269 -13.60 -0.57 -13.69
N ALA A 270 -13.39 0.36 -12.76
CA ALA A 270 -12.80 1.65 -13.09
C ALA A 270 -11.30 1.55 -13.42
N ALA A 271 -10.62 0.49 -12.99
CA ALA A 271 -9.27 0.19 -13.48
C ALA A 271 -9.28 -0.16 -14.98
N ASP A 272 -10.29 -0.89 -15.46
CA ASP A 272 -10.48 -1.11 -16.90
C ASP A 272 -10.76 0.22 -17.64
N VAL A 273 -11.54 1.13 -17.05
CA VAL A 273 -11.74 2.48 -17.62
C VAL A 273 -10.41 3.24 -17.71
N THR A 274 -9.62 3.25 -16.62
CA THR A 274 -8.29 3.86 -16.61
C THR A 274 -7.40 3.31 -17.72
N ILE A 275 -7.40 1.98 -17.94
CA ILE A 275 -6.63 1.39 -19.04
C ILE A 275 -7.11 1.83 -20.41
N ASN A 276 -8.41 1.95 -20.63
CA ASN A 276 -8.90 2.42 -21.92
C ASN A 276 -8.42 3.86 -22.20
N GLU A 277 -8.49 4.76 -21.21
CA GLU A 277 -7.95 6.12 -21.36
C GLU A 277 -6.43 6.15 -21.50
N GLU A 278 -5.70 5.48 -20.59
CA GLU A 278 -4.25 5.58 -20.47
C GLU A 278 -3.51 4.82 -21.59
N ALA A 279 -4.04 3.67 -22.04
CA ALA A 279 -3.51 2.99 -23.22
C ALA A 279 -3.80 3.80 -24.50
N THR A 280 -4.94 4.48 -24.60
CA THR A 280 -5.24 5.37 -25.74
C THR A 280 -4.32 6.60 -25.71
N GLU A 281 -4.08 7.20 -24.54
CA GLU A 281 -3.13 8.30 -24.36
C GLU A 281 -1.72 7.88 -24.76
N PHE A 282 -1.30 6.68 -24.36
CA PHE A 282 -0.01 6.12 -24.78
C PHE A 282 0.08 5.97 -26.29
N VAL A 283 -0.94 5.41 -26.95
CA VAL A 283 -0.96 5.26 -28.41
C VAL A 283 -0.92 6.62 -29.11
N GLU A 284 -1.65 7.62 -28.63
CA GLU A 284 -1.64 8.97 -29.20
C GLU A 284 -0.27 9.66 -29.07
N ARG A 285 0.42 9.48 -27.93
CA ARG A 285 1.78 10.01 -27.75
C ARG A 285 2.82 9.23 -28.57
N PHE A 286 2.77 7.89 -28.54
CA PHE A 286 3.78 7.01 -29.15
C PHE A 286 3.63 6.87 -30.66
N VAL A 287 2.40 6.67 -31.16
CA VAL A 287 2.16 6.45 -32.59
C VAL A 287 2.03 7.77 -33.34
N HIS A 288 1.29 8.72 -32.75
CA HIS A 288 0.88 9.96 -33.42
C HIS A 288 1.66 11.20 -32.97
N GLY A 289 2.55 11.09 -31.97
CA GLY A 289 3.38 12.20 -31.50
C GLY A 289 2.60 13.31 -30.79
N LYS A 290 1.40 13.02 -30.27
CA LYS A 290 0.52 14.00 -29.62
C LYS A 290 0.86 14.18 -28.12
N GLY A 291 2.11 14.50 -27.81
CA GLY A 291 2.56 14.77 -26.45
C GLY A 291 3.95 14.21 -26.15
N PRO A 292 4.53 14.54 -24.99
CA PRO A 292 5.88 14.13 -24.65
C PRO A 292 5.92 12.66 -24.17
N LEU A 293 7.00 11.96 -24.50
CA LEU A 293 7.35 10.64 -23.98
C LEU A 293 8.54 10.72 -23.01
N PRO A 294 8.56 9.92 -21.94
CA PRO A 294 7.67 8.79 -21.66
C PRO A 294 6.28 9.22 -21.16
N LEU A 295 5.25 8.41 -21.37
CA LEU A 295 4.04 8.49 -20.55
C LEU A 295 4.38 7.96 -19.14
N ILE A 296 3.84 8.55 -18.08
CA ILE A 296 4.06 8.12 -16.70
C ILE A 296 2.72 7.94 -15.99
N THR A 297 2.52 6.79 -15.36
CA THR A 297 1.26 6.48 -14.67
C THR A 297 0.96 7.44 -13.52
N SER A 298 -0.32 7.75 -13.28
CA SER A 298 -0.79 8.71 -12.27
C SER A 298 -1.68 8.12 -11.17
N CYS A 299 -2.05 6.85 -11.24
CA CYS A 299 -3.09 6.25 -10.39
C CYS A 299 -2.73 6.15 -8.88
N CYS A 300 -1.44 6.26 -8.54
CA CYS A 300 -0.93 6.22 -7.17
C CYS A 300 -0.90 7.63 -6.55
N PRO A 301 -1.73 7.95 -5.54
CA PRO A 301 -1.82 9.31 -4.99
C PRO A 301 -0.55 9.79 -4.29
N SER A 302 0.18 8.90 -3.60
CA SER A 302 1.48 9.26 -3.00
C SER A 302 2.53 9.57 -4.05
N TRP A 303 2.44 8.91 -5.21
CA TRP A 303 3.31 9.23 -6.35
C TRP A 303 2.96 10.60 -6.94
N VAL A 304 1.68 10.92 -7.08
CA VAL A 304 1.24 12.27 -7.48
C VAL A 304 1.72 13.33 -6.50
N ILE A 305 1.62 13.12 -5.18
CA ILE A 305 2.12 14.08 -4.20
C ILE A 305 3.66 14.20 -4.27
N TYR A 306 4.36 13.10 -4.52
CA TYR A 306 5.81 13.12 -4.74
C TYR A 306 6.18 13.91 -6.00
N LEU A 307 5.44 13.74 -7.10
CA LEU A 307 5.59 14.54 -8.32
C LEU A 307 5.50 16.03 -8.01
N GLU A 308 4.39 16.43 -7.39
CA GLU A 308 4.08 17.83 -7.16
C GLU A 308 5.12 18.51 -6.25
N LYS A 309 5.68 17.78 -5.27
CA LYS A 309 6.65 18.30 -4.30
C LYS A 309 8.11 18.19 -4.75
N GLN A 310 8.52 17.05 -5.31
CA GLN A 310 9.93 16.67 -5.47
C GLN A 310 10.42 16.63 -6.92
N VAL A 311 9.55 16.31 -7.88
CA VAL A 311 9.94 16.17 -9.29
C VAL A 311 9.03 16.92 -10.26
N PRO A 312 8.67 18.20 -9.98
CA PRO A 312 7.67 18.93 -10.78
C PRO A 312 8.09 19.16 -12.24
N ASP A 313 9.37 18.95 -12.59
CA ASP A 313 9.87 18.99 -13.96
C ASP A 313 9.41 17.79 -14.83
N MET A 314 8.67 16.85 -14.24
CA MET A 314 8.10 15.67 -14.91
C MET A 314 6.59 15.76 -15.13
N VAL A 315 5.93 16.86 -14.77
CA VAL A 315 4.46 16.99 -14.80
C VAL A 315 3.86 16.71 -16.19
N ASP A 316 4.50 17.18 -17.26
CA ASP A 316 3.97 17.02 -18.63
C ASP A 316 4.00 15.56 -19.15
N TYR A 317 4.80 14.71 -18.50
CA TYR A 317 4.91 13.29 -18.83
C TYR A 317 3.82 12.43 -18.16
N PHE A 318 3.11 12.96 -17.16
CA PHE A 318 2.10 12.18 -16.46
C PHE A 318 0.85 11.96 -17.31
N SER A 319 0.26 10.79 -17.14
CA SER A 319 -1.10 10.55 -17.61
C SER A 319 -2.04 11.50 -16.90
N SER A 320 -2.89 12.14 -17.71
CA SER A 320 -3.95 13.01 -17.20
C SER A 320 -5.14 12.20 -16.65
N CYS A 321 -5.20 10.89 -16.90
CA CYS A 321 -6.28 10.04 -16.42
C CYS A 321 -6.35 10.04 -14.88
N LYS A 322 -7.56 10.18 -14.33
CA LYS A 322 -7.84 10.03 -12.90
C LYS A 322 -7.60 8.60 -12.45
N SER A 323 -7.37 8.42 -11.15
CA SER A 323 -7.22 7.08 -10.60
C SER A 323 -8.55 6.29 -10.64
N PRO A 324 -8.48 4.95 -10.62
CA PRO A 324 -9.68 4.10 -10.60
C PRO A 324 -10.66 4.44 -9.47
N GLN A 325 -10.17 4.88 -8.30
CA GLN A 325 -11.03 5.32 -7.19
C GLN A 325 -11.93 6.47 -7.61
N GLN A 326 -11.32 7.50 -8.20
CA GLN A 326 -12.01 8.75 -8.53
C GLN A 326 -12.92 8.55 -9.73
N ILE A 327 -12.49 7.78 -10.72
CA ILE A 327 -13.33 7.39 -11.85
C ILE A 327 -14.58 6.62 -11.37
N SER A 328 -14.41 5.63 -10.49
CA SER A 328 -15.56 4.87 -9.97
C SER A 328 -16.55 5.75 -9.19
N GLY A 329 -16.05 6.68 -8.36
CA GLY A 329 -16.91 7.60 -7.61
C GLY A 329 -17.68 8.55 -8.53
N LEU A 330 -16.96 9.16 -9.48
CA LEU A 330 -17.54 10.01 -10.50
C LEU A 330 -18.62 9.30 -11.32
N LEU A 331 -18.35 8.09 -11.83
CA LEU A 331 -19.31 7.30 -12.61
C LEU A 331 -20.51 6.88 -11.76
N THR A 332 -20.33 6.67 -10.46
CA THR A 332 -21.44 6.41 -9.53
C THR A 332 -22.35 7.64 -9.44
N LYS A 333 -21.78 8.84 -9.28
CA LYS A 333 -22.49 10.12 -9.17
C LYS A 333 -22.79 10.78 -10.52
N THR A 334 -22.67 10.07 -11.63
CA THR A 334 -23.06 10.61 -12.95
C THR A 334 -23.82 9.53 -13.70
N TYR A 335 -23.09 8.63 -14.35
CA TYR A 335 -23.66 7.56 -15.18
C TYR A 335 -24.66 6.67 -14.45
N TYR A 336 -24.30 6.14 -13.27
CA TYR A 336 -25.18 5.25 -12.51
C TYR A 336 -26.38 6.00 -11.92
N ALA A 337 -26.15 7.15 -11.29
CA ALA A 337 -27.20 7.99 -10.72
C ALA A 337 -28.27 8.37 -11.76
N GLU A 338 -27.83 8.80 -12.94
CA GLU A 338 -28.73 9.16 -14.06
C GLU A 338 -29.56 7.95 -14.52
N LYS A 339 -28.92 6.79 -14.73
CA LYS A 339 -29.59 5.56 -15.19
C LYS A 339 -30.59 5.01 -14.19
N MET A 340 -30.32 5.17 -12.90
CA MET A 340 -31.17 4.68 -11.82
C MET A 340 -32.18 5.71 -11.31
N GLY A 341 -32.12 6.96 -11.78
CA GLY A 341 -32.98 8.05 -11.31
C GLY A 341 -32.76 8.39 -9.83
N ILE A 342 -31.53 8.29 -9.34
CA ILE A 342 -31.17 8.55 -7.95
C ILE A 342 -30.71 10.01 -7.81
N ASP A 343 -31.24 10.70 -6.80
CA ASP A 343 -30.84 12.06 -6.46
C ASP A 343 -29.38 12.12 -5.99
N LEU A 344 -28.56 12.89 -6.71
CA LEU A 344 -27.13 13.04 -6.45
C LEU A 344 -26.81 13.52 -5.04
N SER A 345 -27.65 14.40 -4.47
CA SER A 345 -27.41 14.93 -3.12
C SER A 345 -27.60 13.88 -2.03
N LYS A 346 -28.16 12.71 -2.37
CA LYS A 346 -28.36 11.58 -1.46
C LYS A 346 -27.30 10.51 -1.61
N ILE A 347 -26.48 10.54 -2.66
CA ILE A 347 -25.50 9.49 -2.92
C ILE A 347 -24.24 9.75 -2.09
N VAL A 348 -23.90 8.78 -1.24
CA VAL A 348 -22.63 8.73 -0.54
C VAL A 348 -21.82 7.55 -1.08
N VAL A 349 -20.62 7.83 -1.59
CA VAL A 349 -19.69 6.84 -2.12
C VAL A 349 -18.58 6.58 -1.11
N VAL A 350 -18.45 5.31 -0.73
CA VAL A 350 -17.38 4.81 0.14
C VAL A 350 -16.43 3.95 -0.67
N SER A 351 -15.14 4.25 -0.61
CA SER A 351 -14.10 3.43 -1.24
C SER A 351 -13.35 2.58 -0.20
N ILE A 352 -13.13 1.30 -0.48
CA ILE A 352 -12.30 0.42 0.35
C ILE A 352 -10.95 0.23 -0.33
N MET A 353 -9.89 0.71 0.32
CA MET A 353 -8.58 0.87 -0.30
C MET A 353 -7.46 0.23 0.53
N PRO A 354 -6.43 -0.36 -0.10
CA PRO A 354 -5.23 -0.83 0.62
C PRO A 354 -4.29 0.32 0.99
N CYS A 355 -4.72 1.58 0.90
CA CYS A 355 -3.87 2.76 0.91
C CYS A 355 -4.44 3.85 1.82
N THR A 356 -3.59 4.47 2.65
CA THR A 356 -3.97 5.63 3.47
C THR A 356 -4.03 6.92 2.64
N SER A 357 -3.17 7.06 1.63
CA SER A 357 -3.12 8.26 0.78
C SER A 357 -4.37 8.44 -0.09
N LYS A 358 -5.17 7.39 -0.29
CA LYS A 358 -6.47 7.47 -0.98
C LYS A 358 -7.50 8.32 -0.23
N LYS A 359 -7.36 8.46 1.09
CA LYS A 359 -8.15 9.43 1.91
C LYS A 359 -7.80 10.88 1.58
N THR A 360 -6.54 11.18 1.26
CA THR A 360 -6.12 12.53 0.85
C THR A 360 -6.51 12.83 -0.60
N GLU A 361 -6.59 11.81 -1.46
CA GLU A 361 -6.96 11.98 -2.87
C GLU A 361 -8.39 12.52 -3.04
N LEU A 362 -9.29 12.23 -2.09
CA LEU A 362 -10.71 12.61 -2.13
C LEU A 362 -10.95 14.10 -2.38
N SER A 363 -10.03 14.96 -1.94
CA SER A 363 -10.14 16.40 -2.03
C SER A 363 -8.82 17.04 -2.50
N ARG A 364 -8.08 16.35 -3.39
CA ARG A 364 -6.75 16.81 -3.84
C ARG A 364 -6.83 18.08 -4.68
N THR A 365 -7.81 18.14 -5.58
CA THR A 365 -8.05 19.20 -6.57
C THR A 365 -9.55 19.33 -6.86
N GLU A 366 -9.95 20.38 -7.56
CA GLU A 366 -11.34 20.65 -7.94
C GLU A 366 -11.91 19.56 -8.86
N GLU A 367 -11.08 18.86 -9.64
CA GLU A 367 -11.55 17.76 -10.50
C GLU A 367 -11.97 16.52 -9.69
N MET A 368 -11.72 16.45 -8.38
CA MET A 368 -12.28 15.41 -7.51
C MET A 368 -13.77 15.69 -7.16
N PHE A 369 -14.34 16.74 -7.77
CA PHE A 369 -15.73 17.15 -7.65
C PHE A 369 -16.41 17.25 -9.02
N ALA A 370 -15.95 16.49 -10.02
CA ALA A 370 -16.41 16.63 -11.40
C ALA A 370 -17.89 16.23 -11.59
N SER A 371 -18.47 15.47 -10.65
CA SER A 371 -19.92 15.22 -10.59
C SER A 371 -20.76 16.43 -10.14
N GLY A 372 -20.12 17.54 -9.73
CA GLY A 372 -20.75 18.66 -9.03
C GLY A 372 -20.90 18.45 -7.52
N TYR A 373 -20.54 17.25 -7.04
CA TYR A 373 -20.43 16.86 -5.64
C TYR A 373 -19.05 16.25 -5.41
N GLN A 374 -18.68 15.96 -4.17
CA GLN A 374 -17.46 15.19 -3.91
C GLN A 374 -17.56 13.80 -4.56
N ASP A 375 -16.67 13.44 -5.48
CA ASP A 375 -16.82 12.22 -6.29
C ASP A 375 -16.74 10.94 -5.43
N VAL A 376 -15.90 10.96 -4.39
CA VAL A 376 -15.82 9.92 -3.35
C VAL A 376 -15.84 10.57 -1.97
N ASP A 377 -16.85 10.27 -1.16
CA ASP A 377 -17.10 10.94 0.12
C ASP A 377 -16.18 10.41 1.24
N TYR A 378 -15.99 9.09 1.30
CA TYR A 378 -15.15 8.43 2.30
C TYR A 378 -14.23 7.38 1.66
N SER A 379 -13.02 7.24 2.19
CA SER A 379 -12.14 6.12 1.88
C SER A 379 -11.78 5.40 3.17
N LEU A 380 -12.06 4.11 3.26
CA LEU A 380 -11.70 3.23 4.36
C LEU A 380 -10.56 2.32 3.94
N THR A 381 -9.63 2.08 4.85
CA THR A 381 -8.57 1.10 4.65
C THR A 381 -9.09 -0.33 4.78
N THR A 382 -8.31 -1.31 4.31
CA THR A 382 -8.57 -2.74 4.57
C THR A 382 -8.71 -3.04 6.07
N ARG A 383 -7.91 -2.36 6.91
CA ARG A 383 -7.97 -2.50 8.37
C ARG A 383 -9.27 -1.92 8.96
N GLU A 384 -9.72 -0.77 8.47
CA GLU A 384 -11.00 -0.16 8.86
C GLU A 384 -12.18 -1.07 8.49
N LEU A 385 -12.23 -1.58 7.25
CA LEU A 385 -13.28 -2.52 6.85
C LEU A 385 -13.27 -3.79 7.70
N ALA A 386 -12.08 -4.36 7.97
CA ALA A 386 -11.98 -5.53 8.83
C ALA A 386 -12.54 -5.26 10.25
N ARG A 387 -12.32 -4.05 10.80
CA ARG A 387 -12.94 -3.65 12.08
C ARG A 387 -14.46 -3.54 11.97
N MET A 388 -14.99 -2.92 10.92
CA MET A 388 -16.44 -2.84 10.70
C MET A 388 -17.08 -4.22 10.61
N ILE A 389 -16.51 -5.14 9.84
CA ILE A 389 -17.02 -6.52 9.71
C ILE A 389 -17.03 -7.20 11.08
N LYS A 390 -15.94 -7.09 11.86
CA LYS A 390 -15.87 -7.68 13.22
C LYS A 390 -16.95 -7.14 14.16
N GLN A 391 -17.30 -5.86 14.06
CA GLN A 391 -18.38 -5.26 14.86
C GLN A 391 -19.76 -5.88 14.59
N THR A 392 -19.97 -6.45 13.40
CA THR A 392 -21.25 -7.10 13.05
C THR A 392 -21.44 -8.51 13.62
N GLY A 393 -20.39 -9.12 14.18
CA GLY A 393 -20.41 -10.51 14.64
C GLY A 393 -20.62 -11.55 13.53
N LYS A 394 -20.47 -11.18 12.25
CA LYS A 394 -20.64 -12.09 11.11
C LYS A 394 -19.41 -12.99 10.93
N ASP A 395 -19.65 -14.26 10.66
CA ASP A 395 -18.63 -15.22 10.27
C ASP A 395 -18.22 -14.99 8.81
N PHE A 396 -17.27 -14.07 8.61
CA PHE A 396 -16.77 -13.67 7.28
C PHE A 396 -16.26 -14.86 6.47
N VAL A 397 -15.56 -15.80 7.13
CA VAL A 397 -14.88 -16.93 6.46
C VAL A 397 -15.91 -17.85 5.77
N ASN A 398 -17.06 -18.06 6.42
CA ASN A 398 -18.10 -18.96 5.95
C ASN A 398 -19.28 -18.23 5.26
N LEU A 399 -19.11 -16.96 4.87
CA LEU A 399 -20.12 -16.27 4.07
C LEU A 399 -20.27 -16.94 2.70
N PRO A 400 -21.52 -17.04 2.19
CA PRO A 400 -21.72 -17.42 0.80
C PRO A 400 -21.15 -16.33 -0.12
N ASP A 401 -20.69 -16.75 -1.29
CA ASP A 401 -20.29 -15.82 -2.32
C ASP A 401 -21.54 -15.19 -2.97
N SER A 402 -21.43 -13.93 -3.36
CA SER A 402 -22.39 -13.23 -4.23
C SER A 402 -21.62 -12.50 -5.33
N GLU A 403 -22.33 -11.89 -6.27
CA GLU A 403 -21.77 -11.08 -7.36
C GLU A 403 -21.79 -9.59 -6.99
N PRO A 404 -21.03 -8.70 -7.66
CA PRO A 404 -21.20 -7.26 -7.49
C PRO A 404 -22.53 -6.79 -8.13
N ASP A 405 -22.92 -5.55 -7.87
CA ASP A 405 -24.04 -4.95 -8.59
C ASP A 405 -23.58 -4.53 -10.00
N HIS A 406 -24.42 -4.78 -10.98
CA HIS A 406 -24.11 -4.61 -12.40
C HIS A 406 -23.91 -3.13 -12.79
N MET A 407 -23.26 -2.88 -13.93
CA MET A 407 -22.89 -1.58 -14.56
C MET A 407 -21.52 -1.06 -14.18
N LEU A 408 -21.15 -1.11 -12.89
CA LEU A 408 -19.87 -0.61 -12.38
C LEU A 408 -19.13 -1.69 -11.55
N GLY A 409 -19.54 -2.97 -11.67
CA GLY A 409 -19.03 -4.07 -10.85
C GLY A 409 -18.19 -5.09 -11.62
N GLU A 410 -18.45 -5.27 -12.91
CA GLU A 410 -17.81 -6.30 -13.73
C GLU A 410 -16.46 -5.87 -14.26
N TYR A 411 -15.45 -6.72 -14.13
CA TYR A 411 -14.09 -6.36 -14.49
C TYR A 411 -13.37 -7.45 -15.29
N SER A 412 -12.34 -7.03 -16.00
CA SER A 412 -11.40 -7.92 -16.69
C SER A 412 -10.24 -8.33 -15.76
N GLY A 413 -9.53 -9.40 -16.14
CA GLY A 413 -8.30 -9.81 -15.47
C GLY A 413 -7.19 -8.73 -15.52
N ALA A 414 -7.15 -7.89 -16.55
CA ALA A 414 -6.23 -6.74 -16.62
C ALA A 414 -6.51 -5.72 -15.51
N GLY A 415 -7.78 -5.45 -15.21
CA GLY A 415 -8.14 -4.58 -14.09
C GLY A 415 -7.68 -5.14 -12.74
N VAL A 416 -7.73 -6.46 -12.51
CA VAL A 416 -7.42 -7.06 -11.20
C VAL A 416 -5.95 -6.93 -10.84
N ILE A 417 -5.06 -7.06 -11.82
CA ILE A 417 -3.62 -7.01 -11.58
C ILE A 417 -3.10 -5.60 -11.27
N PHE A 418 -3.90 -4.53 -11.40
CA PHE A 418 -3.54 -3.17 -10.91
C PHE A 418 -3.02 -3.13 -9.48
N GLY A 419 -3.42 -4.10 -8.67
CA GLY A 419 -3.00 -4.23 -7.29
C GLY A 419 -1.51 -4.59 -7.10
N THR A 420 -0.83 -5.07 -8.14
CA THR A 420 0.58 -5.49 -8.10
C THR A 420 1.50 -4.45 -8.75
N THR A 421 2.78 -4.46 -8.38
CA THR A 421 3.80 -3.71 -9.11
C THR A 421 4.01 -4.32 -10.50
N GLY A 422 3.83 -3.50 -11.55
CA GLY A 422 3.89 -3.90 -12.95
C GLY A 422 2.54 -4.28 -13.55
N GLY A 423 1.49 -4.36 -12.73
CA GLY A 423 0.17 -4.76 -13.20
C GLY A 423 -0.54 -3.70 -14.03
N VAL A 424 -0.30 -2.41 -13.76
CA VAL A 424 -0.86 -1.31 -14.57
C VAL A 424 -0.18 -1.30 -15.95
N MET A 425 1.15 -1.41 -15.96
CA MET A 425 1.95 -1.53 -17.17
C MET A 425 1.51 -2.74 -18.01
N GLU A 426 1.42 -3.92 -17.41
CA GLU A 426 0.95 -5.13 -18.09
C GLU A 426 -0.46 -4.95 -18.68
N ALA A 427 -1.40 -4.41 -17.90
CA ALA A 427 -2.76 -4.15 -18.36
C ALA A 427 -2.82 -3.13 -19.52
N ALA A 428 -1.99 -2.09 -19.47
CA ALA A 428 -1.93 -1.08 -20.51
C ALA A 428 -1.26 -1.63 -21.78
N LEU A 429 -0.18 -2.39 -21.67
CA LEU A 429 0.49 -3.04 -22.81
C LEU A 429 -0.43 -4.03 -23.52
N ARG A 430 -1.23 -4.80 -22.76
CA ARG A 430 -2.26 -5.70 -23.31
C ARG A 430 -3.24 -4.95 -24.23
N SER A 431 -3.72 -3.77 -23.84
CA SER A 431 -4.67 -2.98 -24.64
C SER A 431 -3.97 -2.19 -25.76
N ALA A 432 -2.85 -1.55 -25.46
CA ALA A 432 -2.07 -0.79 -26.43
C ALA A 432 -1.63 -1.64 -27.63
N TYR A 433 -1.24 -2.91 -27.39
CA TYR A 433 -0.92 -3.83 -28.48
C TYR A 433 -2.08 -3.98 -29.47
N SER A 434 -3.29 -4.22 -28.96
CA SER A 434 -4.48 -4.37 -29.80
C SER A 434 -4.87 -3.07 -30.49
N PHE A 435 -4.72 -1.92 -29.82
CA PHE A 435 -4.99 -0.61 -30.42
C PHE A 435 -4.02 -0.26 -31.56
N ILE A 436 -2.75 -0.69 -31.46
CA ILE A 436 -1.73 -0.41 -32.48
C ILE A 436 -1.81 -1.40 -33.65
N THR A 437 -2.02 -2.69 -33.37
CA THR A 437 -1.94 -3.75 -34.38
C THR A 437 -3.29 -4.14 -34.99
N GLY A 438 -4.39 -3.90 -34.28
CA GLY A 438 -5.71 -4.47 -34.60
C GLY A 438 -5.82 -5.98 -34.30
N GLU A 439 -4.78 -6.59 -33.72
CA GLU A 439 -4.71 -8.01 -33.42
C GLU A 439 -4.79 -8.28 -31.91
N LYS A 440 -5.10 -9.54 -31.54
CA LYS A 440 -5.06 -9.99 -30.15
C LYS A 440 -3.65 -10.43 -29.77
N LEU A 441 -3.13 -9.90 -28.67
CA LEU A 441 -1.85 -10.33 -28.13
C LEU A 441 -1.93 -11.80 -27.70
N GLY A 442 -1.02 -12.65 -28.21
CA GLY A 442 -1.03 -14.09 -27.91
C GLY A 442 -0.72 -14.41 -26.44
N THR A 443 0.40 -13.90 -25.93
CA THR A 443 0.81 -14.07 -24.53
C THR A 443 0.52 -12.81 -23.74
N LEU A 444 -0.39 -12.90 -22.76
CA LEU A 444 -0.82 -11.75 -21.96
C LEU A 444 0.03 -11.49 -20.72
N GLU A 445 0.90 -12.43 -20.34
CA GLU A 445 1.73 -12.36 -19.14
C GLU A 445 3.14 -11.84 -19.48
N PHE A 446 3.56 -10.76 -18.82
CA PHE A 446 4.88 -10.16 -19.02
C PHE A 446 5.73 -10.36 -17.76
N GLU A 447 6.36 -11.54 -17.64
CA GLU A 447 7.10 -11.92 -16.42
C GLU A 447 8.26 -10.98 -16.07
N ASP A 448 8.89 -10.33 -17.05
CA ASP A 448 10.01 -9.39 -16.84
C ASP A 448 9.61 -8.14 -16.04
N ILE A 449 8.33 -7.76 -16.06
CA ILE A 449 7.79 -6.63 -15.29
C ILE A 449 7.01 -7.06 -14.05
N ARG A 450 6.93 -8.36 -13.75
CA ARG A 450 6.35 -8.91 -12.51
C ARG A 450 7.41 -9.05 -11.41
N GLY A 451 6.95 -9.33 -10.19
CA GLY A 451 7.82 -9.55 -9.02
C GLY A 451 8.29 -8.28 -8.31
N LEU A 452 9.19 -8.46 -7.32
CA LEU A 452 9.54 -7.45 -6.32
C LEU A 452 10.86 -6.71 -6.55
N LYS A 453 11.57 -6.97 -7.66
CA LYS A 453 12.76 -6.19 -8.03
C LYS A 453 12.39 -4.70 -8.13
N GLY A 454 13.15 -3.82 -7.48
CA GLY A 454 12.78 -2.40 -7.29
C GLY A 454 12.53 -1.62 -8.58
N VAL A 455 13.36 -1.87 -9.60
CA VAL A 455 13.17 -1.40 -10.97
C VAL A 455 13.19 -2.60 -11.91
N LYS A 456 12.18 -2.66 -12.78
CA LYS A 456 12.00 -3.68 -13.81
C LYS A 456 11.86 -3.00 -15.16
N GLU A 457 12.36 -3.64 -16.20
CA GLU A 457 12.42 -3.08 -17.55
C GLU A 457 12.04 -4.16 -18.55
N LEU A 458 11.40 -3.74 -19.63
CA LEU A 458 11.00 -4.64 -20.71
C LEU A 458 11.02 -3.85 -22.03
N SER A 459 11.51 -4.50 -23.08
CA SER A 459 11.42 -4.00 -24.45
C SER A 459 10.58 -4.99 -25.25
N ILE A 460 9.54 -4.50 -25.92
CA ILE A 460 8.68 -5.32 -26.78
C ILE A 460 8.53 -4.70 -28.16
N GLU A 461 8.46 -5.54 -29.19
CA GLU A 461 8.18 -5.10 -30.55
C GLU A 461 6.67 -5.07 -30.80
N ILE A 462 6.15 -3.90 -31.17
CA ILE A 462 4.74 -3.72 -31.56
C ILE A 462 4.70 -3.07 -32.94
N ALA A 463 4.12 -3.77 -33.93
CA ALA A 463 4.01 -3.29 -35.32
C ALA A 463 5.34 -2.77 -35.92
N GLY A 464 6.46 -3.41 -35.60
CA GLY A 464 7.81 -3.02 -36.08
C GLY A 464 8.42 -1.80 -35.38
N ARG A 465 7.86 -1.39 -34.23
CA ARG A 465 8.43 -0.38 -33.35
C ARG A 465 8.75 -1.01 -31.99
N THR A 466 9.94 -0.74 -31.47
CA THR A 466 10.32 -1.11 -30.11
C THR A 466 9.65 -0.18 -29.11
N VAL A 467 8.91 -0.74 -28.16
CA VAL A 467 8.36 -0.06 -26.98
C VAL A 467 9.19 -0.44 -25.77
N ASN A 468 9.85 0.54 -25.15
CA ASN A 468 10.66 0.36 -23.95
C ASN A 468 9.89 0.84 -22.73
N VAL A 469 9.74 -0.01 -21.73
CA VAL A 469 8.99 0.32 -20.51
C VAL A 469 9.83 0.13 -19.25
N ALA A 470 9.50 0.90 -18.23
CA ALA A 470 10.03 0.73 -16.88
C ALA A 470 8.91 0.63 -15.85
N VAL A 471 9.11 -0.20 -14.84
CA VAL A 471 8.25 -0.29 -13.66
C VAL A 471 9.12 -0.04 -12.43
N ALA A 472 8.81 1.01 -11.70
CA ALA A 472 9.48 1.36 -10.45
C ALA A 472 8.49 1.31 -9.28
N HIS A 473 8.85 0.58 -8.22
CA HIS A 473 8.05 0.56 -6.99
C HIS A 473 8.90 0.77 -5.76
N GLY A 474 8.34 1.43 -4.75
CA GLY A 474 9.12 2.02 -3.67
C GLY A 474 9.77 3.31 -4.16
N LEU A 475 9.38 4.46 -3.57
CA LEU A 475 9.81 5.78 -4.06
C LEU A 475 11.34 5.96 -4.12
N GLY A 476 12.10 5.25 -3.29
CA GLY A 476 13.57 5.27 -3.34
C GLY A 476 14.16 4.81 -4.67
N ASN A 477 13.43 3.98 -5.44
CA ASN A 477 13.86 3.48 -6.75
C ASN A 477 13.54 4.47 -7.89
N VAL A 478 12.58 5.37 -7.70
CA VAL A 478 11.98 6.16 -8.79
C VAL A 478 12.97 7.16 -9.39
N MET A 479 13.80 7.80 -8.55
CA MET A 479 14.78 8.77 -9.01
C MET A 479 15.80 8.16 -9.97
N SER A 480 16.14 6.87 -9.81
CA SER A 480 17.07 6.20 -10.73
C SER A 480 16.52 6.09 -12.16
N VAL A 481 15.20 5.90 -12.30
CA VAL A 481 14.51 5.83 -13.59
C VAL A 481 14.34 7.24 -14.18
N LEU A 482 13.85 8.19 -13.39
CA LEU A 482 13.63 9.55 -13.87
C LEU A 482 14.93 10.28 -14.25
N ASN A 483 16.03 10.03 -13.55
CA ASN A 483 17.31 10.64 -13.90
C ASN A 483 17.80 10.19 -15.28
N ARG A 484 17.55 8.94 -15.69
CA ARG A 484 17.86 8.48 -17.05
C ARG A 484 17.06 9.24 -18.11
N VAL A 485 15.79 9.55 -17.82
CA VAL A 485 14.96 10.40 -18.69
C VAL A 485 15.50 11.83 -18.75
N ARG A 486 15.86 12.41 -17.59
CA ARG A 486 16.48 13.75 -17.51
C ARG A 486 17.80 13.83 -18.27
N ASP A 487 18.64 12.82 -18.16
CA ASP A 487 19.95 12.77 -18.80
C ASP A 487 19.81 12.69 -20.32
N ALA A 488 18.89 11.86 -20.83
CA ALA A 488 18.58 11.80 -22.26
C ALA A 488 18.06 13.16 -22.76
N ARG A 489 17.12 13.77 -22.03
CA ARG A 489 16.59 15.12 -22.34
C ARG A 489 17.69 16.17 -22.38
N ALA A 490 18.60 16.17 -21.41
CA ALA A 490 19.71 17.12 -21.33
C ALA A 490 20.70 16.99 -22.49
N LYS A 491 20.86 15.77 -23.04
CA LYS A 491 21.71 15.49 -24.20
C LYS A 491 21.01 15.68 -25.56
N GLY A 492 19.69 15.89 -25.56
CA GLY A 492 18.89 15.88 -26.80
C GLY A 492 18.74 14.48 -27.41
N GLU A 493 18.91 13.43 -26.61
CA GLU A 493 18.74 12.03 -27.02
C GLU A 493 17.28 11.59 -26.78
N PRO A 494 16.77 10.59 -27.54
CA PRO A 494 15.49 9.96 -27.25
C PRO A 494 15.44 9.44 -25.81
N SER A 495 14.27 9.56 -25.18
CA SER A 495 14.05 8.95 -23.87
C SER A 495 14.37 7.45 -23.91
N PRO A 496 15.02 6.89 -22.88
CA PRO A 496 15.27 5.44 -22.80
C PRO A 496 13.99 4.62 -22.60
N TYR A 497 12.87 5.28 -22.28
CA TYR A 497 11.57 4.66 -22.06
C TYR A 497 10.47 5.44 -22.78
N ASP A 498 9.44 4.72 -23.21
CA ASP A 498 8.22 5.23 -23.79
C ASP A 498 7.08 5.25 -22.76
N PHE A 499 7.09 4.34 -21.79
CA PHE A 499 6.08 4.27 -20.74
C PHE A 499 6.69 3.84 -19.39
N ILE A 500 6.35 4.54 -18.31
CA ILE A 500 6.84 4.27 -16.96
C ILE A 500 5.66 4.07 -16.00
N GLU A 501 5.60 2.92 -15.33
CA GLU A 501 4.74 2.73 -14.15
C GLU A 501 5.48 3.09 -12.87
N VAL A 502 4.84 3.86 -12.00
CA VAL A 502 5.36 4.18 -10.67
C VAL A 502 4.36 3.86 -9.57
N MET A 503 4.80 3.07 -8.59
CA MET A 503 4.05 2.78 -7.37
C MET A 503 4.84 3.21 -6.14
N ALA A 504 4.24 4.03 -5.27
CA ALA A 504 4.97 4.51 -4.10
C ALA A 504 5.35 3.40 -3.11
N CYS A 505 4.47 2.41 -2.92
CA CYS A 505 4.66 1.34 -1.94
C CYS A 505 5.48 0.17 -2.52
N PRO A 506 6.42 -0.43 -1.76
CA PRO A 506 7.09 -1.66 -2.18
C PRO A 506 6.06 -2.79 -2.39
N GLY A 507 6.17 -3.49 -3.52
CA GLY A 507 5.21 -4.48 -3.99
C GLY A 507 3.93 -3.91 -4.62
N GLY A 508 3.84 -2.59 -4.79
CA GLY A 508 2.61 -1.93 -5.24
C GLY A 508 1.55 -1.86 -4.16
N CYS A 509 0.27 -1.81 -4.56
CA CYS A 509 -0.84 -1.73 -3.61
C CYS A 509 -0.94 -2.97 -2.69
N ALA A 510 -0.37 -4.12 -3.09
CA ALA A 510 -0.17 -5.31 -2.25
C ALA A 510 0.50 -5.00 -0.90
N GLY A 511 1.44 -4.05 -0.90
CA GLY A 511 2.15 -3.57 0.30
C GLY A 511 1.65 -2.22 0.82
N GLY A 512 0.46 -1.76 0.42
CA GLY A 512 -0.03 -0.42 0.74
C GLY A 512 -0.22 -0.16 2.24
N GLY A 513 -0.08 1.11 2.64
CA GLY A 513 -0.13 1.52 4.05
C GLY A 513 -1.45 1.26 4.78
N GLY A 514 -2.53 0.90 4.08
CA GLY A 514 -3.84 0.55 4.64
C GLY A 514 -4.09 -0.95 4.82
N GLN A 515 -3.12 -1.80 4.46
CA GLN A 515 -3.25 -3.26 4.52
C GLN A 515 -3.11 -3.85 5.93
N PRO A 516 -3.48 -5.12 6.19
CA PRO A 516 -3.15 -5.79 7.43
C PRO A 516 -1.66 -5.62 7.80
N TYR A 517 -1.39 -5.39 9.09
CA TYR A 517 -0.04 -5.14 9.63
C TYR A 517 0.89 -6.36 9.45
N GLY A 518 2.20 -6.13 9.62
CA GLY A 518 3.21 -7.19 9.54
C GLY A 518 3.51 -7.65 8.12
N VAL A 519 3.31 -6.75 7.14
CA VAL A 519 3.63 -7.02 5.73
C VAL A 519 5.12 -7.30 5.56
N THR A 520 5.45 -8.33 4.79
CA THR A 520 6.80 -8.69 4.37
C THR A 520 6.81 -8.95 2.87
N ASP A 521 7.99 -9.10 2.26
CA ASP A 521 8.10 -9.49 0.85
C ASP A 521 7.40 -10.83 0.53
N ASP A 522 7.42 -11.78 1.46
CA ASP A 522 6.66 -13.04 1.32
C ASP A 522 5.16 -12.76 1.22
N ILE A 523 4.62 -11.92 2.10
CA ILE A 523 3.20 -11.56 2.11
C ILE A 523 2.84 -10.78 0.85
N ARG A 524 3.68 -9.83 0.42
CA ARG A 524 3.48 -9.10 -0.85
C ARG A 524 3.39 -10.05 -2.03
N THR A 525 4.29 -11.03 -2.07
CA THR A 525 4.33 -12.07 -3.11
C THR A 525 3.05 -12.90 -3.11
N LEU A 526 2.61 -13.40 -1.94
CA LEU A 526 1.39 -14.19 -1.82
C LEU A 526 0.14 -13.39 -2.22
N ARG A 527 0.02 -12.14 -1.79
CA ARG A 527 -1.08 -11.23 -2.21
C ARG A 527 -1.08 -11.03 -3.72
N ALA A 528 0.09 -10.75 -4.32
CA ALA A 528 0.22 -10.58 -5.77
C ALA A 528 -0.16 -11.85 -6.55
N GLN A 529 0.26 -13.03 -6.07
CA GLN A 529 -0.12 -14.32 -6.66
C GLN A 529 -1.63 -14.57 -6.63
N GLY A 530 -2.32 -14.11 -5.57
CA GLY A 530 -3.78 -14.15 -5.51
C GLY A 530 -4.44 -13.36 -6.65
N LEU A 531 -3.92 -12.16 -6.97
CA LEU A 531 -4.43 -11.33 -8.06
C LEU A 531 -4.11 -11.92 -9.44
N TYR A 532 -2.90 -12.44 -9.65
CA TYR A 532 -2.56 -13.12 -10.91
C TYR A 532 -3.40 -14.38 -11.13
N ARG A 533 -3.79 -15.08 -10.06
CA ARG A 533 -4.71 -16.21 -10.16
C ARG A 533 -6.09 -15.76 -10.58
N ASP A 534 -6.62 -14.71 -9.97
CA ASP A 534 -7.92 -14.13 -10.36
C ASP A 534 -7.89 -13.73 -11.84
N ASP A 535 -6.85 -13.01 -12.31
CA ASP A 535 -6.68 -12.67 -13.74
C ASP A 535 -6.71 -13.89 -14.66
N ARG A 536 -6.02 -14.98 -14.33
CA ARG A 536 -6.02 -16.21 -15.15
C ARG A 536 -7.36 -16.95 -15.15
N GLU A 537 -8.13 -16.85 -14.08
CA GLU A 537 -9.44 -17.50 -13.94
C GLU A 537 -10.56 -16.70 -14.61
N ARG A 538 -10.31 -15.44 -15.01
CA ARG A 538 -11.31 -14.60 -15.69
C ARG A 538 -11.48 -14.98 -17.17
N PRO A 539 -12.72 -15.00 -17.67
CA PRO A 539 -12.98 -15.17 -19.10
C PRO A 539 -12.51 -13.97 -19.92
N LEU A 540 -12.60 -12.76 -19.37
CA LEU A 540 -12.16 -11.51 -19.99
C LEU A 540 -10.87 -11.07 -19.31
N ARG A 541 -9.79 -10.90 -20.07
CA ARG A 541 -8.45 -10.52 -19.56
C ARG A 541 -7.88 -9.24 -20.17
N LEU A 542 -8.68 -8.57 -21.00
CA LEU A 542 -8.36 -7.31 -21.67
C LEU A 542 -9.42 -6.27 -21.28
N SER A 543 -8.98 -5.09 -20.83
CA SER A 543 -9.88 -4.04 -20.33
C SER A 543 -10.84 -3.52 -21.40
N HIS A 544 -10.39 -3.40 -22.65
CA HIS A 544 -11.20 -2.93 -23.78
C HIS A 544 -12.22 -3.97 -24.29
N GLU A 545 -12.11 -5.23 -23.85
CA GLU A 545 -13.09 -6.29 -24.17
C GLU A 545 -14.22 -6.39 -23.14
N ASN A 546 -14.17 -5.61 -22.06
CA ASN A 546 -15.22 -5.60 -21.05
C ASN A 546 -16.51 -4.99 -21.64
N PRO A 547 -17.60 -5.77 -21.80
CA PRO A 547 -18.81 -5.29 -22.49
C PRO A 547 -19.50 -4.15 -21.76
N TYR A 548 -19.35 -4.07 -20.43
CA TYR A 548 -19.91 -2.97 -19.64
C TYR A 548 -19.13 -1.66 -19.86
N ILE A 549 -17.82 -1.76 -20.11
CA ILE A 549 -16.98 -0.61 -20.47
C ILE A 549 -17.34 -0.12 -21.87
N GLN A 550 -17.45 -1.02 -22.85
CA GLN A 550 -17.89 -0.68 -24.20
C GLN A 550 -19.25 0.04 -24.19
N LYS A 551 -20.19 -0.46 -23.37
CA LYS A 551 -21.49 0.17 -23.17
C LYS A 551 -21.39 1.55 -22.52
N LEU A 552 -20.55 1.71 -21.49
CA LEU A 552 -20.30 3.00 -20.84
C LEU A 552 -19.80 4.05 -21.84
N TYR A 553 -18.83 3.69 -22.68
CA TYR A 553 -18.32 4.57 -23.72
C TYR A 553 -19.41 4.89 -24.75
N ALA A 554 -20.05 3.88 -25.33
CA ALA A 554 -21.08 4.06 -26.35
C ALA A 554 -22.30 4.90 -25.89
N GLU A 555 -22.74 4.74 -24.64
CA GLU A 555 -23.94 5.40 -24.13
C GLU A 555 -23.67 6.72 -23.40
N PHE A 556 -22.47 6.92 -22.85
CA PHE A 556 -22.22 8.04 -21.93
C PHE A 556 -20.96 8.83 -22.23
N LEU A 557 -19.79 8.20 -22.33
CA LEU A 557 -18.51 8.93 -22.43
C LEU A 557 -18.12 9.31 -23.86
N GLY A 558 -18.64 8.62 -24.88
CA GLY A 558 -18.17 8.71 -26.26
C GLY A 558 -17.01 7.75 -26.50
N GLU A 559 -15.90 8.25 -27.02
CA GLU A 559 -14.66 7.49 -27.18
C GLU A 559 -13.64 7.85 -26.09
N PRO A 560 -12.65 7.00 -25.78
CA PRO A 560 -11.52 7.39 -24.95
C PRO A 560 -10.86 8.68 -25.47
N LEU A 561 -10.44 9.55 -24.57
CA LEU A 561 -9.91 10.90 -24.83
C LEU A 561 -10.85 11.87 -25.57
N SER A 562 -12.13 11.52 -25.76
CA SER A 562 -13.12 12.46 -26.27
C SER A 562 -13.32 13.65 -25.31
N HIS A 563 -13.95 14.73 -25.77
CA HIS A 563 -14.17 15.92 -24.93
C HIS A 563 -14.85 15.58 -23.58
N LYS A 564 -15.90 14.76 -23.62
CA LYS A 564 -16.64 14.39 -22.40
C LYS A 564 -15.84 13.44 -21.51
N ALA A 565 -15.13 12.47 -22.08
CA ALA A 565 -14.21 11.62 -21.34
C ALA A 565 -13.09 12.47 -20.69
N HIS A 566 -12.53 13.43 -21.40
CA HIS A 566 -11.48 14.31 -20.88
C HIS A 566 -11.97 15.23 -19.77
N GLU A 567 -13.16 15.82 -19.91
CA GLU A 567 -13.77 16.68 -18.87
C GLU A 567 -14.04 15.90 -17.58
N LEU A 568 -14.53 14.67 -17.69
CA LEU A 568 -14.94 13.85 -16.55
C LEU A 568 -13.78 13.04 -15.97
N LEU A 569 -13.03 12.33 -16.80
CA LEU A 569 -12.08 11.29 -16.37
C LEU A 569 -10.64 11.79 -16.23
N HIS A 570 -10.33 13.04 -16.56
CA HIS A 570 -8.95 13.56 -16.52
C HIS A 570 -8.77 14.67 -15.48
N THR A 571 -7.54 14.91 -15.07
CA THR A 571 -7.13 15.89 -14.06
C THR A 571 -5.77 16.48 -14.42
N HIS A 572 -5.39 17.54 -13.73
CA HIS A 572 -4.11 18.22 -13.90
C HIS A 572 -3.29 18.17 -12.61
N TYR A 573 -1.99 18.40 -12.76
CA TYR A 573 -1.03 18.40 -11.66
C TYR A 573 -0.31 19.75 -11.60
N VAL A 574 -0.08 20.24 -10.39
CA VAL A 574 0.55 21.55 -10.19
C VAL A 574 1.79 21.39 -9.31
N LYS A 575 2.82 22.18 -9.61
CA LYS A 575 3.99 22.27 -8.74
C LYS A 575 3.56 22.81 -7.37
N ARG A 576 3.80 22.04 -6.31
CA ARG A 576 3.60 22.47 -4.92
C ARG A 576 4.97 22.80 -4.33
N MET A 577 5.15 24.01 -3.83
CA MET A 577 6.39 24.33 -3.10
C MET A 577 6.39 23.56 -1.78
N SER A 578 7.41 22.73 -1.53
CA SER A 578 7.70 22.26 -0.19
C SER A 578 8.17 23.46 0.64
N GLY A 579 7.47 23.73 1.74
CA GLY A 579 7.81 24.79 2.70
C GLY A 579 9.10 24.53 3.46
#